data_AF-A0A842YF59-F1
#
_entry.id   AF-A0A842YF59-F1
#
_cell.length_a   1.000
_cell.length_b   1.000
_cell.length_c   1.000
_cell.angle_alpha   90.00
_cell.angle_beta   90.00
_cell.angle_gamma   90.00
#
_symmetry.space_group_name_H-M   'P 1'
#
loop_
_entity.id
_entity.type
_entity.pdbx_description
1 polymer ?
#
loop_
_entity_poly.entity_id
_entity_poly.type
_entity_poly.pdbx_seq_one_letter_code
_entity_poly.pdbx_strand_id
1 'polypeptide(L)' 'IMRRESRGAHWRLDYPTRDDENFLKHSLFTKIDDYVKTEFIDVNLGKFEVKERTY' A
#
# COMPACT_ATOMS: atom_id res chain seq x y z
N ILE A 1 9.59 4.34 -1.08
CA ILE A 1 10.61 3.33 -1.48
C ILE A 1 10.05 1.90 -1.38
N MET A 2 9.58 1.44 -0.22
CA MET A 2 9.05 0.08 -0.06
C MET A 2 7.71 -0.18 -0.75
N ARG A 3 6.81 0.81 -0.79
CA ARG A 3 5.57 0.73 -1.58
C ARG A 3 5.85 1.18 -3.02
N ARG A 4 5.79 0.23 -3.96
CA ARG A 4 6.10 0.41 -5.39
C ARG A 4 4.81 0.43 -6.22
N GLU A 5 3.84 1.23 -5.78
CA GLU A 5 2.60 1.48 -6.52
C GLU A 5 2.15 2.94 -6.33
N SER A 6 1.20 3.35 -7.16
CA SER A 6 0.46 4.60 -6.98
C SER A 6 -0.97 4.33 -6.54
N ARG A 7 -1.34 4.86 -5.37
CA ARG A 7 -2.69 4.72 -4.79
C ARG A 7 -3.08 5.95 -3.99
N GLY A 8 -4.18 6.59 -4.38
CA GLY A 8 -4.71 7.76 -3.68
C GLY A 8 -3.73 8.94 -3.72
N ALA A 9 -3.30 9.43 -2.55
CA ALA A 9 -2.36 10.54 -2.43
C ALA A 9 -0.88 10.12 -2.62
N HIS A 10 -0.56 8.83 -2.54
CA HIS A 10 0.79 8.34 -2.78
C HIS A 10 0.95 8.03 -4.28
N TRP A 11 1.53 8.96 -5.02
CA TRP A 11 1.79 8.85 -6.46
C TRP A 11 3.29 8.79 -6.76
N ARG A 12 3.68 7.90 -7.67
CA ARG A 12 5.07 7.70 -8.12
C ARG A 12 5.13 7.66 -9.64
N LEU A 13 6.07 8.43 -10.21
CA LEU A 13 6.32 8.44 -11.67
C LEU A 13 6.83 7.08 -12.18
N ASP A 14 7.67 6.39 -11.39
CA ASP A 14 8.21 5.07 -11.75
C ASP A 14 7.15 3.95 -11.73
N TYR A 15 6.04 4.16 -11.00
CA TYR A 15 4.97 3.18 -10.80
C TYR A 15 3.60 3.87 -10.86
N PRO A 16 3.12 4.26 -12.05
CA PRO A 16 1.92 5.09 -12.19
C PRO A 16 0.61 4.34 -11.90
N THR A 17 0.64 3.01 -11.90
CA THR A 17 -0.55 2.17 -11.72
C THR A 17 -0.74 1.73 -10.27
N ARG A 18 -1.99 1.41 -9.94
CA ARG A 18 -2.35 0.73 -8.69
C ARG A 18 -2.02 -0.76 -8.83
N ASP A 19 -1.41 -1.35 -7.80
CA ASP A 19 -1.06 -2.76 -7.77
C ASP A 19 -1.77 -3.43 -6.57
N ASP A 20 -2.95 -3.97 -6.85
CA ASP A 20 -3.76 -4.66 -5.84
C ASP A 20 -3.26 -6.08 -5.52
N GLU A 21 -2.45 -6.70 -6.37
CA GLU A 21 -1.93 -8.04 -6.11
C GLU A 21 -0.83 -8.01 -5.05
N ASN A 22 0.09 -7.05 -5.14
CA ASN A 22 1.24 -6.98 -4.23
C ASN A 22 1.03 -6.01 -3.05
N PHE A 23 0.24 -4.94 -3.24
CA PHE A 23 0.18 -3.82 -2.29
C PHE A 23 -1.22 -3.58 -1.70
N LEU A 24 -2.16 -4.51 -1.82
CA LEU A 24 -3.41 -4.52 -1.05
C LEU A 24 -3.18 -4.92 0.42
N LYS A 25 -2.26 -4.21 1.06
CA LYS A 25 -1.80 -4.39 2.45
C LYS A 25 -1.53 -3.02 3.07
N HIS A 26 -1.68 -2.91 4.38
CA HIS A 26 -1.22 -1.78 5.15
C HIS A 26 0.30 -1.87 5.36
N SER A 27 1.01 -0.77 5.15
CA SER A 27 2.44 -0.66 5.46
C SER A 27 2.59 -0.06 6.85
N LEU A 28 3.12 -0.84 7.79
CA LEU A 28 3.38 -0.40 9.15
C LEU A 28 4.88 -0.17 9.33
N PHE A 29 5.20 0.94 9.98
CA PHE A 29 6.56 1.30 10.34
C PHE A 29 6.58 1.53 11.85
N THR A 30 7.18 0.59 12.59
CA THR A 30 7.28 0.64 14.04
C THR A 30 8.71 0.99 14.40
N LYS A 31 8.92 2.09 15.10
CA LYS A 31 10.25 2.44 15.63
C LYS A 31 10.54 1.56 16.84
N ILE A 32 11.62 0.78 16.79
CA ILE A 32 12.13 -0.03 17.90
C ILE A 32 13.57 0.39 18.13
N ASP A 33 13.81 1.08 19.24
CA ASP A 33 15.11 1.66 19.61
C ASP A 33 15.72 2.48 18.45
N ASP A 34 16.84 2.02 17.90
CA ASP A 34 17.59 2.65 16.79
C ASP A 34 17.22 2.12 15.40
N TYR A 35 16.28 1.17 15.29
CA TYR A 35 15.84 0.65 14.00
C TYR A 35 14.34 0.84 13.75
N VAL A 36 13.97 0.89 12.47
CA VAL A 36 12.56 0.95 12.05
C VAL A 36 12.18 -0.43 11.53
N LYS A 37 11.30 -1.12 12.26
CA LYS A 37 10.70 -2.36 11.82
C LYS A 37 9.62 -2.05 10.79
N THR A 38 9.69 -2.72 9.64
CA THR A 38 8.74 -2.53 8.54
C THR A 38 7.92 -3.80 8.38
N GLU A 39 6.61 -3.70 8.57
CA GLU A 39 5.69 -4.83 8.50
C GLU A 39 4.56 -4.54 7.52
N PHE A 40 4.03 -5.59 6.91
CA PHE A 40 2.85 -5.50 6.05
C PHE A 40 1.72 -6.30 6.68
N ILE A 41 0.54 -5.70 6.77
CA ILE A 41 -0.66 -6.36 7.29
C ILE A 41 -1.69 -6.40 6.18
N ASP A 42 -2.26 -7.57 5.92
CA ASP A 42 -3.30 -7.74 4.90
C ASP A 42 -4.55 -6.92 5.24
N VAL A 43 -5.14 -6.32 4.21
CA VAL A 43 -6.40 -5.57 4.39
C VAL A 43 -7.53 -6.58 4.52
N ASN A 44 -8.37 -6.42 5.56
CA ASN A 44 -9.59 -7.19 5.66
C ASN A 44 -10.63 -6.63 4.67
N LEU A 45 -10.91 -7.39 3.61
CA LEU A 45 -11.85 -6.98 2.58
C LEU A 45 -13.28 -7.08 3.10
N GLY A 46 -14.01 -5.97 2.99
CA GLY A 46 -15.42 -5.89 3.34
C GLY A 46 -16.35 -6.26 2.19
N LYS A 47 -17.58 -5.73 2.23
CA LYS A 47 -18.64 -6.00 1.25
C LYS A 47 -18.34 -5.52 -0.19
N PHE A 48 -17.37 -4.64 -0.37
CA PHE A 48 -17.05 -4.04 -1.67
C PHE A 48 -15.81 -4.67 -2.26
N GLU A 49 -15.94 -5.18 -3.48
CA GLU A 49 -14.82 -5.72 -4.24
C GLU A 49 -13.87 -4.60 -4.68
N VAL A 50 -12.61 -4.95 -4.82
CA VAL A 50 -11.56 -4.02 -5.23
C VAL A 50 -11.74 -3.71 -6.72
N LYS A 51 -12.15 -2.48 -7.02
CA LYS A 51 -12.32 -1.99 -8.39
C LYS A 51 -11.50 -0.73 -8.63
N GLU A 52 -11.08 -0.52 -9.87
CA GLU A 52 -10.41 0.71 -10.28
C GLU A 52 -11.29 1.93 -9.97
N ARG A 53 -10.67 3.02 -9.47
CA ARG A 53 -11.38 4.24 -9.12
C ARG A 53 -11.33 5.21 -10.30
N THR A 54 -12.46 5.36 -10.98
CA THR A 54 -12.69 6.37 -12.03
C THR A 54 -13.55 7.50 -11.46
N TYR A 55 -13.32 8.74 -11.93
CA TYR A 55 -14.04 9.94 -11.52
C TYR A 55 -14.99 10.42 -12.61
#